data_AF-A0A5M4AYK7-F1
#
_entry.id   AF-A0A5M4AYK7-F1
#
_cell.length_a   1.000
_cell.length_b   1.000
_cell.length_c   1.000
_cell.angle_alpha   90.00
_cell.angle_beta   90.00
_cell.angle_gamma   90.00
#
_symmetry.space_group_name_H-M   'P 1'
#
loop_
_entity.id
_entity.type
_entity.pdbx_description
1 polymer ?
#
loop_
_entity_poly.entity_id
_entity_poly.type
_entity_poly.pdbx_seq_one_letter_code
_entity_poly.pdbx_strand_id
1 'polypeptide(L)' 'MTTKVKLYRILRRVGLQKKRILIANNKEELFLDELDNRLLTYYFEKEFGVTVEDEKIPTLTTVPMVERFLARLRKSA' A
#
# COMPACT_ATOMS: atom_id res chain seq x y z
N MET A 1 -7.55 -7.38 12.26
CA MET A 1 -7.81 -7.00 10.85
C MET A 1 -6.66 -7.52 9.99
N THR A 2 -6.94 -8.22 8.88
CA THR A 2 -5.89 -8.84 8.03
C THR A 2 -5.17 -7.81 7.17
N THR A 3 -3.97 -8.15 6.66
CA THR A 3 -3.20 -7.32 5.72
C THR A 3 -4.03 -6.93 4.50
N LYS A 4 -4.77 -7.88 3.93
CA LYS A 4 -5.68 -7.66 2.79
C LYS A 4 -6.73 -6.59 3.09
N VAL A 5 -7.35 -6.63 4.26
CA VAL A 5 -8.38 -5.66 4.65
C VAL A 5 -7.78 -4.27 4.90
N LYS A 6 -6.61 -4.20 5.55
CA LYS A 6 -5.87 -2.93 5.72
C LYS A 6 -5.51 -2.31 4.38
N LEU A 7 -4.86 -3.07 3.49
CA LEU A 7 -4.47 -2.61 2.17
C LEU A 7 -5.68 -2.15 1.34
N TYR A 8 -6.77 -2.91 1.35
CA TYR A 8 -8.01 -2.49 0.69
C TYR A 8 -8.51 -1.14 1.21
N ARG A 9 -8.53 -0.92 2.53
CA ARG A 9 -8.95 0.36 3.13
C ARG A 9 -8.05 1.52 2.72
N ILE A 10 -6.73 1.31 2.69
CA ILE A 10 -5.74 2.31 2.25
C ILE A 10 -6.03 2.70 0.80
N LEU A 11 -6.11 1.73 -0.12
CA LEU A 11 -6.38 1.98 -1.54
C LEU A 11 -7.70 2.73 -1.74
N ARG A 12 -8.75 2.39 -0.96
CA ARG A 12 -10.03 3.12 -1.00
C ARG A 12 -9.91 4.56 -0.50
N ARG A 13 -9.06 4.84 0.50
CA ARG A 13 -8.83 6.19 1.04
C ARG A 13 -8.00 7.10 0.12
N VAL A 14 -7.16 6.51 -0.72
CA VAL A 14 -6.47 7.22 -1.82
C VAL A 14 -7.43 7.56 -2.96
N GLY A 15 -8.68 7.05 -2.95
CA GLY A 15 -9.69 7.36 -3.96
C GLY A 15 -9.84 6.28 -5.03
N LEU A 16 -9.11 5.17 -4.95
CA LEU A 16 -9.26 4.07 -5.90
C LEU A 16 -10.64 3.42 -5.81
N GLN A 17 -11.25 3.23 -6.97
CA GLN A 17 -12.53 2.55 -7.08
C GLN A 17 -12.39 1.04 -6.81
N LYS A 18 -13.38 0.44 -6.13
CA LYS A 18 -13.38 -1.01 -5.83
C LYS A 18 -13.13 -1.85 -7.09
N LYS A 19 -13.75 -1.49 -8.22
CA LYS A 19 -13.55 -2.19 -9.50
C LYS A 19 -12.10 -2.16 -9.96
N ARG A 20 -11.40 -1.03 -9.84
CA ARG A 20 -9.99 -0.88 -10.22
C ARG A 20 -9.08 -1.73 -9.34
N ILE A 21 -9.31 -1.71 -8.02
CA ILE A 21 -8.53 -2.50 -7.07
C ILE A 21 -8.64 -4.02 -7.35
N LEU A 22 -9.81 -4.49 -7.80
CA LEU A 22 -10.05 -5.91 -8.04
C LEU A 22 -9.47 -6.43 -9.36
N ILE A 23 -9.29 -5.55 -10.36
CA ILE A 23 -8.77 -5.93 -11.68
C ILE A 23 -7.28 -5.65 -11.86
N ALA A 24 -6.71 -4.77 -11.03
CA ALA A 24 -5.29 -4.43 -11.11
C ALA A 24 -4.41 -5.58 -10.63
N ASN A 25 -3.49 -6.03 -11.49
CA ASN A 25 -2.53 -7.08 -11.19
C ASN A 25 -1.21 -6.53 -10.64
N ASN A 26 -0.91 -5.27 -10.92
CA ASN A 26 0.32 -4.56 -10.55
C ASN A 26 0.04 -3.09 -10.21
N LYS A 27 1.08 -2.35 -9.84
CA LYS A 27 0.98 -0.94 -9.45
C LYS A 27 0.66 -0.03 -10.64
N GLU A 28 1.24 -0.33 -11.79
CA GLU A 28 1.12 0.45 -13.03
C GLU A 28 -0.34 0.52 -13.49
N GLU A 29 -1.09 -0.57 -13.32
CA GLU A 29 -2.52 -0.67 -13.61
C GLU A 29 -3.41 0.15 -12.65
N LEU A 30 -2.88 0.62 -11.52
CA LEU A 30 -3.62 1.50 -10.61
C LEU A 30 -3.60 2.97 -11.06
N PHE A 31 -2.68 3.35 -11.94
CA PHE A 31 -2.51 4.72 -12.47
C PHE A 31 -2.42 5.77 -11.35
N LEU A 32 -1.59 5.51 -10.34
CA LEU A 32 -1.37 6.41 -9.21
C LEU A 32 -0.39 7.52 -9.60
N ASP A 33 -0.79 8.77 -9.42
CA ASP A 33 0.10 9.93 -9.59
C ASP A 33 0.97 10.18 -8.35
N GLU A 34 1.79 11.23 -8.37
CA GLU A 34 2.69 11.54 -7.25
C GLU A 34 1.92 11.85 -5.95
N LEU A 35 0.80 12.56 -6.04
CA LEU A 35 -0.03 12.89 -4.89
C LEU A 35 -0.67 11.63 -4.30
N ASP A 36 -1.18 10.75 -5.16
CA ASP A 36 -1.72 9.45 -4.77
C ASP A 36 -0.69 8.60 -4.03
N ASN A 37 0.56 8.58 -4.50
CA ASN A 37 1.65 7.85 -3.84
C ASN A 37 1.94 8.45 -2.45
N ARG A 38 1.96 9.78 -2.30
CA ARG A 38 2.12 10.43 -0.99
C ARG A 38 0.96 10.10 -0.04
N LEU A 39 -0.29 10.08 -0.53
CA LEU A 39 -1.44 9.66 0.27
C LEU A 39 -1.39 8.18 0.66
N LEU A 40 -0.95 7.32 -0.27
CA LEU A 40 -0.77 5.89 -0.03
C LEU A 40 0.21 5.67 1.14
N THR A 41 1.33 6.39 1.13
CA THR A 41 2.34 6.44 2.20
C THR A 41 1.69 6.73 3.54
N TYR A 42 1.07 7.91 3.64
CA TYR A 42 0.47 8.41 4.86
C TYR A 42 -0.53 7.41 5.47
N TYR A 43 -1.43 6.87 4.64
CA TYR A 43 -2.42 5.92 5.12
C TYR A 43 -1.83 4.56 5.47
N PHE A 44 -0.77 4.15 4.77
CA PHE A 44 -0.06 2.92 5.08
C PHE A 44 0.63 3.00 6.44
N GLU A 45 1.41 4.05 6.68
CA GLU A 45 2.08 4.31 7.95
C GLU A 45 1.07 4.34 9.11
N LYS A 46 -0.06 5.06 8.94
CA LYS A 46 -1.16 5.12 9.91
C LYS A 46 -1.78 3.75 10.21
N GLU A 47 -2.09 2.95 9.19
CA GLU A 47 -2.82 1.68 9.37
C GLU A 47 -1.90 0.54 9.86
N PHE A 48 -0.61 0.58 9.53
CA PHE A 48 0.36 -0.44 9.92
C PHE A 48 1.26 -0.04 11.10
N GLY A 49 1.29 1.23 11.48
CA GLY A 49 2.10 1.75 12.59
C GLY A 49 3.60 1.65 12.29
N VAL A 50 3.99 1.98 11.06
CA VAL A 50 5.38 1.92 10.57
C VAL A 50 5.76 3.24 9.93
N THR A 51 7.07 3.48 9.78
CA THR A 51 7.59 4.58 8.96
C THR A 51 8.13 4.00 7.64
N VAL A 52 7.82 4.64 6.52
CA VAL A 52 8.27 4.20 5.19
C VAL A 52 9.07 5.32 4.54
N GLU A 53 10.27 4.99 4.06
CA GLU A 53 11.03 5.91 3.20
C GLU A 53 10.35 6.01 1.83
N ASP A 54 10.15 7.24 1.34
CA ASP A 54 9.36 7.58 0.15
C ASP A 54 9.70 6.74 -1.10
N GLU A 55 10.96 6.33 -1.26
CA GLU A 55 11.45 5.58 -2.43
C GLU A 55 10.92 4.13 -2.54
N LYS A 56 10.33 3.56 -1.47
CA LYS A 56 9.91 2.14 -1.45
C LYS A 56 8.42 1.92 -1.72
N ILE A 57 7.64 2.98 -1.82
CA ILE A 57 6.16 2.98 -1.79
C ILE A 57 5.49 2.52 -3.08
N PRO A 58 6.08 2.71 -4.28
CA PRO A 58 5.58 2.08 -5.50
C PRO A 58 5.32 0.58 -5.39
N THR A 59 5.96 -0.08 -4.42
CA THR A 59 5.91 -1.53 -4.25
C THR A 59 4.81 -2.00 -3.27
N LEU A 60 4.08 -1.13 -2.58
CA LEU A 60 3.17 -1.51 -1.49
C LEU A 60 1.69 -1.62 -1.90
N THR A 61 1.41 -1.95 -3.16
CA THR A 61 0.04 -1.99 -3.71
C THR A 61 -0.59 -3.38 -3.73
N THR A 62 0.18 -4.44 -3.49
CA THR A 62 -0.31 -5.82 -3.44
C THR A 62 -0.04 -6.48 -2.08
N VAL A 63 -0.90 -7.43 -1.69
CA VAL A 63 -0.79 -8.12 -0.39
C VAL A 63 0.59 -8.80 -0.22
N PRO A 64 1.10 -9.58 -1.19
CA PRO A 64 2.41 -10.23 -1.03
C PRO A 64 3.56 -9.26 -0.84
N MET A 65 3.51 -8.09 -1.48
CA MET A 65 4.55 -7.08 -1.35
C MET A 65 4.51 -6.41 0.02
N VAL A 66 3.30 -6.08 0.50
CA VAL A 66 3.09 -5.56 1.85
C VAL A 66 3.57 -6.56 2.91
N GLU A 67 3.23 -7.85 2.78
CA GLU A 67 3.67 -8.88 3.73
C GLU A 67 5.18 -9.05 3.73
N ARG A 68 5.83 -9.06 2.55
CA ARG A 68 7.29 -9.08 2.43
C ARG A 68 7.93 -7.87 3.09
N PHE A 69 7.37 -6.67 2.89
CA PHE A 69 7.88 -5.45 3.51
C PHE A 69 7.80 -5.51 5.04
N LEU A 70 6.62 -5.85 5.59
CA LEU A 70 6.43 -5.98 7.03
C LEU A 70 7.32 -7.06 7.66
N ALA A 71 7.54 -8.17 6.95
CA ALA A 71 8.45 -9.22 7.40
C ALA A 71 9.91 -8.75 7.45
N ARG A 72 10.35 -7.89 6.51
CA ARG A 72 11.70 -7.28 6.54
C ARG A 72 11.86 -6.34 7.73
N LEU A 73 10.87 -5.48 7.99
CA LEU A 73 10.90 -4.57 9.15
C LEU A 73 11.07 -5.32 10.48
N ARG A 74 10.38 -6.46 10.64
CA ARG A 74 10.52 -7.31 11.85
C ARG A 74 11.88 -7.97 12.01
N LYS A 75 12.63 -8.18 10.92
CA LYS A 75 13.99 -8.74 10.97
C LYS A 75 15.06 -7.70 11.25
N SER A 76 14.71 -6.42 11.13
CA SER A 76 15.61 -5.28 11.34
C SER A 76 15.38 -4.59 12.70
N ALA A 77 14.43 -5.09 13.50
CA ALA A 77 14.15 -4.67 14.87
C ALA A 77 14.68 -5.72 15.86
#